data_AF-A0A3N1HR82-F1
#
_entry.id   AF-A0A3N1HR82-F1
#
_cell.length_a   1.000
_cell.length_b   1.000
_cell.length_c   1.000
_cell.angle_alpha   90.00
_cell.angle_beta   90.00
_cell.angle_gamma   90.00
#
_symmetry.space_group_name_H-M   'P 1'
#
loop_
_entity.id
_entity.type
_entity.pdbx_description
1 polymer ?
#
loop_
_entity_poly.entity_id
_entity_poly.type
_entity_poly.pdbx_seq_one_letter_code
_entity_poly.pdbx_strand_id
1 'polypeptide(L)'
;MSALTRGLAAGAVGTTVLNAVTYADMLLRGRPESEAPGQTVDALVDRLGTEIPGSRAERGNRRTALGALSGTATGLAVGVVTSVLHRRGYRVPGLLGGAATGALAMAATDGSMAALGVSDPRDWAAGDWVADAVPHLSYGLATHATVEALSPQAGDVRRTPASAGLVGRSFLLGLATGGRSSLALAPVLTDARPDGAGTAAKLAAAAAVVGEVVMDKQPATPDRTAPGPLGGRVVGGFAGAATLAARDGSAPTAPAAAGALGALASSFGGLAWRRYASSRRGPFAGDLPAALVEDGVSVVLALVACLPGRRGQRVAVVG
;
A
#
# COMPACT_ATOMS: atom_id res chain seq x y z
N MET A 1 -10.03 10.79 19.58
CA MET A 1 -8.73 10.17 19.23
C MET A 1 -8.40 10.38 17.75
N SER A 2 -7.14 10.69 17.42
CA SER A 2 -6.67 10.76 16.02
C SER A 2 -6.71 9.39 15.32
N ALA A 3 -6.70 9.35 13.99
CA ALA A 3 -6.59 8.08 13.24
C ALA A 3 -5.27 7.35 13.52
N LEU A 4 -4.19 8.09 13.79
CA LEU A 4 -2.89 7.51 14.15
C LEU A 4 -2.97 6.79 15.49
N THR A 5 -3.42 7.47 16.55
CA THR A 5 -3.52 6.89 17.90
C THR A 5 -4.47 5.69 17.93
N ARG A 6 -5.59 5.79 17.22
CA ARG A 6 -6.56 4.70 17.08
C ARG A 6 -5.97 3.50 16.35
N GLY A 7 -5.26 3.75 15.26
CA GLY A 7 -4.64 2.70 14.48
C GLY A 7 -3.50 2.01 15.20
N LEU A 8 -2.67 2.74 15.96
CA LEU A 8 -1.66 2.16 16.84
C LEU A 8 -2.30 1.24 17.89
N ALA A 9 -3.36 1.70 18.56
CA ALA A 9 -4.11 0.88 19.52
C ALA A 9 -4.70 -0.39 18.85
N ALA A 10 -5.31 -0.23 17.67
CA ALA A 10 -5.90 -1.33 16.93
C ALA A 10 -4.87 -2.36 16.42
N GLY A 11 -3.71 -1.89 15.96
CA GLY A 11 -2.60 -2.76 15.58
C GLY A 11 -2.01 -3.51 16.78
N ALA A 12 -1.91 -2.86 17.94
CA ALA A 12 -1.46 -3.50 19.18
C ALA A 12 -2.42 -4.61 19.64
N VAL A 13 -3.74 -4.34 19.63
CA VAL A 13 -4.77 -5.35 19.93
C VAL A 13 -4.71 -6.52 18.94
N GLY A 14 -4.63 -6.23 17.63
CA GLY A 14 -4.49 -7.26 16.61
C GLY A 14 -3.24 -8.12 16.81
N THR A 15 -2.09 -7.50 17.08
CA THR A 15 -0.81 -8.21 17.31
C THR A 15 -0.90 -9.11 18.56
N THR A 16 -1.61 -8.66 19.60
CA THR A 16 -1.85 -9.46 20.80
C THR A 16 -2.67 -10.70 20.48
N VAL A 17 -3.73 -10.55 19.69
CA VAL A 17 -4.58 -11.67 19.25
C VAL A 17 -3.81 -12.64 18.35
N LEU A 18 -3.02 -12.12 17.40
CA LEU A 18 -2.17 -12.94 16.52
C LEU A 18 -1.22 -13.82 17.34
N ASN A 19 -0.51 -13.22 18.30
CA ASN A 19 0.42 -13.93 19.17
C ASN A 19 -0.29 -14.98 20.02
N ALA A 20 -1.46 -14.65 20.59
CA ALA A 20 -2.25 -15.59 21.38
C ALA A 20 -2.67 -16.82 20.54
N VAL A 21 -3.16 -16.59 19.32
CA VAL A 21 -3.54 -17.68 18.39
C VAL A 21 -2.33 -18.52 18.00
N THR A 22 -1.20 -17.86 17.71
CA THR A 22 0.05 -18.55 17.34
C THR A 22 0.57 -19.43 18.47
N TYR A 23 0.63 -18.91 19.70
CA TYR A 23 1.07 -19.68 20.86
C TYR A 23 0.09 -20.77 21.26
N ALA A 24 -1.22 -20.56 21.09
CA ALA A 24 -2.21 -21.61 21.30
C ALA A 24 -2.01 -22.77 20.31
N ASP A 25 -1.75 -22.47 19.03
CA ASP A 25 -1.44 -23.49 18.03
C ASP A 25 -0.15 -24.26 18.34
N MET A 26 0.91 -23.55 18.77
CA MET A 26 2.15 -24.17 19.24
C MET A 26 1.91 -25.08 20.46
N LEU A 27 1.11 -24.62 21.43
CA LEU A 27 0.78 -25.40 22.63
C LEU A 27 -0.01 -26.67 22.29
N LEU A 28 -0.96 -26.57 21.35
CA LEU A 28 -1.84 -27.69 20.98
C LEU A 28 -1.16 -28.71 20.06
N ARG A 29 -0.32 -28.24 19.12
CA ARG A 29 0.34 -29.11 18.13
C ARG A 29 1.79 -29.49 18.49
N GLY A 30 2.38 -28.84 19.50
CA GLY A 30 3.76 -29.07 19.90
C GLY A 30 4.82 -28.66 18.87
N ARG A 31 4.48 -27.79 17.91
CA ARG A 31 5.41 -27.35 16.86
C ARG A 31 6.36 -26.25 17.37
N PRO A 32 7.58 -26.13 16.81
CA PRO A 32 8.49 -25.04 17.15
C PRO A 32 7.96 -23.68 16.69
N GLU A 33 8.51 -22.61 17.27
CA GLU A 33 8.33 -21.25 16.78
C GLU A 33 8.92 -21.11 15.37
N SER A 34 8.33 -20.25 14.55
CA SER A 34 8.82 -20.01 13.20
C SER A 34 10.14 -19.24 13.23
N GLU A 35 11.15 -19.72 12.50
CA GLU A 35 12.41 -19.00 12.30
C GLU A 35 12.33 -17.93 11.20
N ALA A 36 11.23 -17.89 10.44
CA ALA A 36 11.09 -17.04 9.25
C ALA A 36 11.32 -15.54 9.54
N PRO A 37 10.82 -14.95 10.64
CA PRO A 37 11.13 -13.56 10.98
C PRO A 37 12.64 -13.33 11.18
N GLY A 38 13.32 -14.27 11.84
CA GLY A 38 14.76 -14.21 12.01
C GLY A 38 15.50 -14.36 10.68
N GLN A 39 15.06 -15.25 9.79
CA GLN A 39 15.66 -15.42 8.46
C GLN A 39 15.47 -14.17 7.58
N THR A 40 14.36 -13.47 7.77
CA THR A 40 14.07 -12.18 7.13
C THR A 40 15.03 -11.08 7.58
N VAL A 41 15.36 -11.05 8.88
CA VAL A 41 16.39 -10.14 9.41
C VAL A 41 17.74 -10.46 8.79
N ASP A 42 18.14 -11.72 8.72
CA ASP A 42 19.43 -12.13 8.13
C ASP A 42 19.49 -11.73 6.65
N ALA A 43 18.46 -12.04 5.87
CA ALA A 43 18.39 -11.67 4.45
C ALA A 43 18.46 -10.15 4.23
N LEU A 44 17.89 -9.36 5.14
CA LEU A 44 17.98 -7.90 5.10
C LEU A 44 19.39 -7.40 5.45
N VAL A 45 20.01 -7.95 6.49
CA VAL A 45 21.36 -7.61 6.95
C VAL A 45 22.39 -7.91 5.84
N ASP A 46 22.27 -9.08 5.20
CA ASP A 46 23.10 -9.50 4.07
C ASP A 46 22.95 -8.54 2.87
N ARG A 47 21.72 -8.14 2.52
CA ARG A 47 21.49 -7.16 1.45
C ARG A 47 22.04 -5.78 1.74
N LEU A 48 22.08 -5.39 3.01
CA LEU A 48 22.64 -4.11 3.43
C LEU A 48 24.18 -4.15 3.55
N GLY A 49 24.80 -5.32 3.39
CA GLY A 49 26.25 -5.48 3.58
C GLY A 49 26.69 -5.19 5.01
N THR A 50 25.80 -5.42 5.97
CA THR A 50 26.06 -5.18 7.40
C THR A 50 26.12 -6.51 8.16
N GLU A 51 26.57 -6.50 9.40
CA GLU A 51 26.53 -7.67 10.27
C GLU A 51 25.82 -7.32 11.58
N ILE A 52 25.10 -8.29 12.16
CA ILE A 52 24.60 -8.17 13.53
C ILE A 52 25.81 -8.24 14.46
N PRO A 53 26.08 -7.21 15.29
CA PRO A 53 27.27 -7.22 16.13
C PRO A 53 27.16 -8.26 17.27
N GLY A 54 28.31 -8.68 17.81
CA GLY A 54 28.41 -9.52 19.02
C GLY A 54 28.87 -10.96 18.78
N SER A 55 29.01 -11.71 19.86
CA SER A 55 29.30 -13.14 19.86
C SER A 55 28.20 -13.95 19.16
N ARG A 56 28.42 -15.24 18.90
CA ARG A 56 27.41 -16.11 18.26
C ARG A 56 26.09 -16.14 19.04
N ALA A 57 26.14 -16.22 20.37
CA ALA A 57 24.95 -16.23 21.21
C ALA A 57 24.24 -14.86 21.19
N GLU A 58 24.99 -13.76 21.28
CA GLU A 58 24.41 -12.40 21.22
C GLU A 58 23.76 -12.10 19.87
N ARG A 59 24.39 -12.55 18.76
CA ARG A 59 23.82 -12.43 17.42
C ARG A 59 22.49 -13.17 17.29
N GLY A 60 22.41 -14.41 17.81
CA GLY A 60 21.15 -15.16 17.85
C GLY A 60 20.06 -14.40 18.62
N ASN A 61 20.36 -13.91 19.82
CA ASN A 61 19.40 -13.15 20.63
C ASN A 61 18.94 -11.85 19.92
N ARG A 62 19.87 -11.13 19.29
CA ARG A 62 19.57 -9.90 18.54
C ARG A 62 18.73 -10.18 17.30
N ARG A 63 19.02 -11.25 16.56
CA ARG A 63 18.24 -11.70 15.42
C ARG A 63 16.78 -11.99 15.83
N THR A 64 16.57 -12.75 16.91
CA THR A 64 15.23 -13.02 17.44
C THR A 64 14.51 -11.73 17.84
N ALA A 65 15.19 -10.84 18.56
CA ALA A 65 14.61 -9.57 18.99
C ALA A 65 14.23 -8.66 17.79
N LEU A 66 15.09 -8.57 16.77
CA LEU A 66 14.81 -7.81 15.55
C LEU A 66 13.61 -8.38 14.79
N GLY A 67 13.51 -9.72 14.70
CA GLY A 67 12.36 -10.40 14.11
C GLY A 67 11.06 -10.01 14.82
N ALA A 68 11.01 -10.13 16.15
CA ALA A 68 9.83 -9.78 16.95
C ALA A 68 9.45 -8.28 16.84
N LEU A 69 10.45 -7.39 16.85
CA LEU A 69 10.23 -5.95 16.68
C LEU A 69 9.69 -5.61 15.30
N SER A 70 10.20 -6.24 14.24
CA SER A 70 9.72 -6.03 12.87
C SER A 70 8.27 -6.49 12.68
N GLY A 71 7.89 -7.63 13.27
CA GLY A 71 6.51 -8.11 13.28
C GLY A 71 5.57 -7.16 14.02
N THR A 72 6.00 -6.68 15.20
CA THR A 72 5.24 -5.68 15.97
C THR A 72 5.07 -4.37 15.20
N ALA A 73 6.14 -3.87 14.59
CA ALA A 73 6.09 -2.66 13.77
C ALA A 73 5.14 -2.81 12.58
N THR A 74 5.15 -3.97 11.93
CA THR A 74 4.23 -4.31 10.83
C THR A 74 2.78 -4.30 11.29
N GLY A 75 2.46 -4.97 12.41
CA GLY A 75 1.11 -4.94 12.99
C GLY A 75 0.65 -3.52 13.34
N LEU A 76 1.48 -2.72 14.00
CA LEU A 76 1.16 -1.32 14.29
C LEU A 76 0.90 -0.51 13.01
N ALA A 77 1.75 -0.68 11.99
CA ALA A 77 1.60 -0.01 10.71
C ALA A 77 0.29 -0.39 10.00
N VAL A 78 -0.05 -1.68 9.96
CA VAL A 78 -1.32 -2.16 9.38
C VAL A 78 -2.51 -1.57 10.13
N GLY A 79 -2.49 -1.54 11.47
CA GLY A 79 -3.54 -0.90 12.27
C GLY A 79 -3.72 0.59 11.94
N VAL A 80 -2.61 1.33 11.77
CA VAL A 80 -2.62 2.73 11.32
C VAL A 80 -3.22 2.87 9.92
N VAL A 81 -2.83 2.02 8.98
CA VAL A 81 -3.41 2.01 7.62
C VAL A 81 -4.91 1.77 7.68
N THR A 82 -5.36 0.74 8.39
CA THR A 82 -6.79 0.42 8.55
C THR A 82 -7.56 1.60 9.16
N SER A 83 -7.03 2.24 10.20
CA SER A 83 -7.70 3.38 10.83
C SER A 83 -7.77 4.61 9.92
N VAL A 84 -6.71 4.87 9.15
CA VAL A 84 -6.66 5.95 8.17
C VAL A 84 -7.66 5.70 7.03
N LEU A 85 -7.75 4.47 6.52
CA LEU A 85 -8.72 4.08 5.49
C LEU A 85 -10.15 4.23 6.00
N HIS A 86 -10.42 3.76 7.22
CA HIS A 86 -11.74 3.91 7.86
C HIS A 86 -12.13 5.39 8.01
N ARG A 87 -11.21 6.26 8.46
CA ARG A 87 -11.43 7.72 8.53
C ARG A 87 -11.64 8.33 7.14
N ARG A 88 -10.95 7.82 6.12
CA ARG A 88 -11.13 8.21 4.73
C ARG A 88 -12.41 7.64 4.10
N GLY A 89 -13.28 6.99 4.86
CA GLY A 89 -14.62 6.57 4.40
C GLY A 89 -14.66 5.18 3.78
N TYR A 90 -13.56 4.43 3.80
CA TYR A 90 -13.57 3.00 3.47
C TYR A 90 -14.07 2.21 4.68
N ARG A 91 -15.40 2.21 4.85
CA ARG A 91 -16.07 1.49 5.92
C ARG A 91 -16.61 0.17 5.37
N VAL A 92 -15.70 -0.81 5.23
CA VAL A 92 -16.11 -2.17 4.89
C VAL A 92 -16.74 -2.79 6.15
N PRO A 93 -17.96 -3.32 6.07
CA PRO A 93 -18.68 -3.75 7.27
C PRO A 93 -18.06 -5.00 7.91
N GLY A 94 -17.89 -4.96 9.22
CA GLY A 94 -17.72 -6.13 10.10
C GLY A 94 -16.66 -7.12 9.62
N LEU A 95 -17.08 -8.37 9.40
CA LEU A 95 -16.18 -9.49 9.08
C LEU A 95 -15.40 -9.27 7.77
N LEU A 96 -15.98 -8.61 6.78
CA LEU A 96 -15.30 -8.34 5.51
C LEU A 96 -14.17 -7.31 5.70
N GLY A 97 -14.36 -6.30 6.55
CA GLY A 97 -13.31 -5.34 6.89
C GLY A 97 -12.19 -5.98 7.71
N GLY A 98 -12.54 -6.90 8.61
CA GLY A 98 -11.57 -7.71 9.34
C GLY A 98 -10.76 -8.64 8.45
N ALA A 99 -11.43 -9.38 7.55
CA ALA A 99 -10.76 -10.26 6.59
C ALA A 99 -9.83 -9.47 5.65
N ALA A 100 -10.27 -8.31 5.14
CA ALA A 100 -9.44 -7.44 4.31
C ALA A 100 -8.21 -6.90 5.08
N THR A 101 -8.38 -6.56 6.37
CA THR A 101 -7.27 -6.13 7.23
C THR A 101 -6.29 -7.28 7.50
N GLY A 102 -6.80 -8.49 7.69
CA GLY A 102 -5.98 -9.68 7.88
C GLY A 102 -5.18 -10.03 6.62
N ALA A 103 -5.83 -10.01 5.46
CA ALA A 103 -5.19 -10.19 4.17
C ALA A 103 -4.12 -9.11 3.89
N LEU A 104 -4.36 -7.86 4.31
CA LEU A 104 -3.35 -6.79 4.23
C LEU A 104 -2.14 -7.09 5.10
N ALA A 105 -2.35 -7.58 6.34
CA ALA A 105 -1.25 -7.97 7.22
C ALA A 105 -0.43 -9.13 6.64
N MET A 106 -1.12 -10.18 6.21
CA MET A 106 -0.55 -11.37 5.59
C MET A 106 0.25 -11.03 4.33
N ALA A 107 -0.32 -10.21 3.45
CA ALA A 107 0.37 -9.75 2.24
C ALA A 107 1.61 -8.88 2.56
N ALA A 108 1.56 -8.08 3.63
CA ALA A 108 2.70 -7.25 4.03
C ALA A 108 3.86 -8.12 4.57
N THR A 109 3.57 -9.12 5.39
CA THR A 109 4.56 -10.04 5.93
C THR A 109 5.10 -10.96 4.84
N ASP A 110 4.24 -11.70 4.15
CA ASP A 110 4.64 -12.71 3.17
C ASP A 110 5.26 -12.08 1.93
N GLY A 111 4.73 -10.95 1.49
CA GLY A 111 5.30 -10.20 0.36
C GLY A 111 6.72 -9.72 0.67
N SER A 112 6.99 -9.32 1.92
CA SER A 112 8.35 -8.92 2.33
C SER A 112 9.31 -10.11 2.39
N MET A 113 8.86 -11.25 2.92
CA MET A 113 9.63 -12.49 2.97
C MET A 113 9.94 -13.02 1.56
N ALA A 114 8.95 -13.00 0.66
CA ALA A 114 9.12 -13.38 -0.73
C ALA A 114 10.07 -12.45 -1.50
N ALA A 115 9.97 -11.14 -1.27
CA ALA A 115 10.89 -10.17 -1.87
C ALA A 115 12.34 -10.35 -1.39
N LEU A 116 12.54 -10.90 -0.19
CA LEU A 116 13.84 -11.23 0.38
C LEU A 116 14.33 -12.65 0.03
N GLY A 117 13.49 -13.46 -0.63
CA GLY A 117 13.82 -14.85 -0.98
C GLY A 117 13.78 -15.80 0.22
N VAL A 118 13.14 -15.41 1.31
CA VAL A 118 13.01 -16.20 2.55
C VAL A 118 11.92 -17.26 2.41
N SER A 119 10.85 -16.96 1.66
CA SER A 119 9.72 -17.85 1.45
C SER A 119 9.10 -17.63 0.07
N ASP A 120 8.47 -18.65 -0.52
CA ASP A 120 7.70 -18.51 -1.76
C ASP A 120 6.28 -19.05 -1.55
N PRO A 121 5.25 -18.19 -1.46
CA PRO A 121 3.86 -18.61 -1.26
C PRO A 121 3.33 -19.55 -2.35
N ARG A 122 3.98 -19.59 -3.52
CA ARG A 122 3.61 -20.46 -4.64
C ARG A 122 3.95 -21.93 -4.38
N ASP A 123 4.89 -22.19 -3.49
CA ASP A 123 5.39 -23.52 -3.16
C ASP A 123 4.76 -24.08 -1.87
N TRP A 124 3.91 -23.30 -1.20
CA TRP A 124 3.30 -23.67 0.08
C TRP A 124 2.28 -24.79 -0.05
N ALA A 125 2.31 -25.73 0.90
CA ALA A 125 1.24 -26.71 1.04
C ALA A 125 -0.04 -26.04 1.58
N ALA A 126 -1.20 -26.67 1.35
CA ALA A 126 -2.47 -26.17 1.87
C ALA A 126 -2.47 -26.03 3.41
N GLY A 127 -1.73 -26.89 4.12
CA GLY A 127 -1.56 -26.81 5.57
C GLY A 127 -0.81 -25.55 6.01
N ASP A 128 0.22 -25.13 5.27
CA ASP A 128 1.03 -23.94 5.56
C ASP A 128 0.21 -22.67 5.33
N TRP A 129 -0.56 -22.65 4.23
CA TRP A 129 -1.54 -21.59 3.96
C TRP A 129 -2.53 -21.40 5.10
N VAL A 130 -3.08 -22.49 5.65
CA VAL A 130 -4.04 -22.41 6.76
C VAL A 130 -3.36 -21.96 8.06
N ALA A 131 -2.16 -22.50 8.35
CA ALA A 131 -1.40 -22.15 9.53
C ALA A 131 -1.01 -20.66 9.56
N ASP A 132 -0.80 -20.06 8.39
CA ASP A 132 -0.50 -18.65 8.26
C ASP A 132 -1.77 -17.76 8.20
N ALA A 133 -2.81 -18.18 7.46
CA ALA A 133 -4.02 -17.37 7.31
C ALA A 133 -4.82 -17.23 8.61
N VAL A 134 -4.84 -18.24 9.48
CA VAL A 134 -5.66 -18.23 10.71
C VAL A 134 -5.21 -17.14 11.71
N PRO A 135 -3.93 -17.04 12.09
CA PRO A 135 -3.43 -15.93 12.90
C PRO A 135 -3.67 -14.56 12.26
N HIS A 136 -3.44 -14.42 10.94
CA HIS A 136 -3.63 -13.15 10.23
C HIS A 136 -5.10 -12.73 10.11
N LEU A 137 -6.03 -13.68 9.93
CA LEU A 137 -7.46 -13.39 9.95
C LEU A 137 -7.90 -12.93 11.35
N SER A 138 -7.39 -13.59 12.39
CA SER A 138 -7.68 -13.24 13.79
C SER A 138 -7.16 -11.85 14.14
N TYR A 139 -5.94 -11.53 13.71
CA TYR A 139 -5.36 -10.19 13.73
C TYR A 139 -6.29 -9.18 13.06
N GLY A 140 -6.68 -9.45 11.82
CA GLY A 140 -7.47 -8.55 10.99
C GLY A 140 -8.83 -8.23 11.61
N LEU A 141 -9.53 -9.25 12.10
CA LEU A 141 -10.81 -9.12 12.80
C LEU A 141 -10.68 -8.25 14.05
N ALA A 142 -9.67 -8.49 14.89
CA ALA A 142 -9.46 -7.75 16.12
C ALA A 142 -9.05 -6.29 15.86
N THR A 143 -8.15 -6.06 14.90
CA THR A 143 -7.74 -4.71 14.49
C THR A 143 -8.91 -3.92 13.92
N HIS A 144 -9.68 -4.51 13.00
CA HIS A 144 -10.81 -3.83 12.37
C HIS A 144 -11.92 -3.51 13.38
N ALA A 145 -12.29 -4.47 14.24
CA ALA A 145 -13.26 -4.25 15.31
C ALA A 145 -12.81 -3.15 16.29
N THR A 146 -11.52 -3.08 16.60
CA THR A 146 -10.97 -2.02 17.46
C THR A 146 -11.03 -0.66 16.77
N VAL A 147 -10.74 -0.59 15.46
CA VAL A 147 -10.91 0.65 14.69
C VAL A 147 -12.38 1.10 14.70
N GLU A 148 -13.33 0.19 14.49
CA GLU A 148 -14.76 0.50 14.53
C GLU A 148 -15.19 0.99 15.93
N ALA A 149 -14.81 0.27 16.99
CA ALA A 149 -15.16 0.60 18.37
C ALA A 149 -14.60 1.95 18.84
N LEU A 150 -13.37 2.29 18.43
CA LEU A 150 -12.72 3.55 18.78
C LEU A 150 -13.06 4.70 17.81
N SER A 151 -13.83 4.42 16.76
CA SER A 151 -14.26 5.43 15.81
C SER A 151 -15.44 6.23 16.35
N PRO A 152 -15.39 7.57 16.33
CA PRO A 152 -16.55 8.38 16.66
C PRO A 152 -17.72 7.93 15.79
N GLN A 153 -18.88 7.69 16.41
CA GLN A 153 -20.18 7.68 15.75
C GLN A 153 -20.48 9.10 15.25
N ALA A 154 -19.65 9.62 14.35
CA ALA A 154 -19.95 10.84 13.63
C ALA A 154 -21.15 10.51 12.75
N GLY A 155 -22.27 11.17 13.03
CA GLY A 155 -23.52 11.04 12.30
C GLY A 155 -23.25 10.91 10.81
N ASP A 156 -23.96 9.96 10.21
CA ASP A 156 -23.86 9.50 8.83
C ASP A 156 -23.74 10.67 7.84
N VAL A 157 -22.53 11.23 7.65
CA VAL A 157 -22.22 12.11 6.53
C VAL A 157 -22.19 11.19 5.33
N ARG A 158 -23.38 10.89 4.81
CA ARG A 158 -23.57 10.12 3.58
C ARG A 158 -22.79 10.84 2.49
N ARG A 159 -21.64 10.30 2.14
CA ARG A 159 -20.88 10.80 1.00
C ARG A 159 -21.66 10.47 -0.26
N THR A 160 -21.71 11.44 -1.16
CA THR A 160 -22.36 11.25 -2.46
C THR A 160 -21.65 10.12 -3.23
N PRO A 161 -22.38 9.24 -3.94
CA PRO A 161 -21.76 8.26 -4.82
C PRO A 161 -20.83 8.94 -5.83
N ALA A 162 -19.69 8.33 -6.11
CA ALA A 162 -18.73 8.87 -7.07
C ALA A 162 -19.33 8.95 -8.48
N SER A 163 -19.20 10.10 -9.14
CA SER A 163 -19.60 10.26 -10.53
C SER A 163 -18.74 9.39 -11.47
N ALA A 164 -19.30 8.94 -12.60
CA ALA A 164 -18.55 8.19 -13.62
C ALA A 164 -17.29 8.94 -14.09
N GLY A 165 -17.36 10.28 -14.18
CA GLY A 165 -16.20 11.11 -14.51
C GLY A 165 -15.09 11.06 -13.45
N LEU A 166 -15.44 11.01 -12.15
CA LEU A 166 -14.46 10.83 -11.07
C LEU A 166 -13.84 9.43 -11.09
N VAL A 167 -14.65 8.39 -11.34
CA VAL A 167 -14.16 7.01 -11.51
C VAL A 167 -13.19 6.93 -12.68
N GLY A 168 -13.54 7.54 -13.83
CA GLY A 168 -12.67 7.64 -15.00
C GLY A 168 -11.35 8.36 -14.69
N ARG A 169 -11.39 9.53 -14.05
CA ARG A 169 -10.17 10.25 -13.61
C ARG A 169 -9.32 9.43 -12.65
N SER A 170 -9.95 8.67 -11.77
CA SER A 170 -9.26 7.80 -10.82
C SER A 170 -8.57 6.63 -11.52
N PHE A 171 -9.19 6.05 -12.55
CA PHE A 171 -8.54 5.07 -13.41
C PHE A 171 -7.33 5.66 -14.16
N LEU A 172 -7.46 6.87 -14.72
CA LEU A 172 -6.34 7.58 -15.37
C LEU A 172 -5.19 7.85 -14.40
N LEU A 173 -5.50 8.24 -13.16
CA LEU A 173 -4.48 8.40 -12.11
C LEU A 173 -3.82 7.06 -11.77
N GLY A 174 -4.59 5.98 -11.74
CA GLY A 174 -4.08 4.61 -11.62
C GLY A 174 -3.09 4.29 -12.73
N LEU A 175 -3.47 4.52 -14.00
CA LEU A 175 -2.59 4.30 -15.15
C LEU A 175 -1.28 5.10 -15.00
N ALA A 176 -1.38 6.38 -14.64
CA ALA A 176 -0.22 7.22 -14.38
C ALA A 176 0.69 6.63 -13.28
N THR A 177 0.10 6.13 -12.19
CA THR A 177 0.83 5.47 -11.08
C THR A 177 1.52 4.17 -11.53
N GLY A 178 0.87 3.40 -12.41
CA GLY A 178 1.46 2.19 -12.99
C GLY A 178 2.67 2.49 -13.89
N GLY A 179 2.66 3.63 -14.60
CA GLY A 179 3.84 4.15 -15.31
C GLY A 179 4.92 4.66 -14.36
N ARG A 180 4.54 5.51 -13.39
CA ARG A 180 5.43 6.11 -12.37
C ARG A 180 4.76 6.14 -10.99
N SER A 181 5.30 5.38 -10.02
CA SER A 181 4.75 5.21 -8.66
C SER A 181 4.51 6.55 -7.94
N SER A 182 5.42 7.50 -8.11
CA SER A 182 5.39 8.85 -7.55
C SER A 182 4.14 9.64 -7.93
N LEU A 183 3.52 9.33 -9.07
CA LEU A 183 2.29 9.98 -9.52
C LEU A 183 1.08 9.63 -8.66
N ALA A 184 1.15 8.61 -7.80
CA ALA A 184 0.16 8.35 -6.74
C ALA A 184 -0.04 9.56 -5.81
N LEU A 185 1.01 10.39 -5.66
CA LEU A 185 1.02 11.57 -4.79
C LEU A 185 0.54 12.84 -5.51
N ALA A 186 0.29 12.77 -6.82
CA ALA A 186 -0.17 13.89 -7.64
C ALA A 186 -1.46 14.55 -7.13
N PRO A 187 -2.43 13.80 -6.55
CA PRO A 187 -3.47 14.38 -5.73
C PRO A 187 -2.83 15.25 -4.64
N VAL A 188 -2.28 14.72 -3.55
CA VAL A 188 -1.75 15.52 -2.42
C VAL A 188 -1.00 16.80 -2.84
N LEU A 189 -0.09 16.71 -3.81
CA LEU A 189 0.72 17.83 -4.30
C LEU A 189 -0.09 18.94 -4.99
N THR A 190 -1.14 18.59 -5.72
CA THR A 190 -1.99 19.54 -6.46
C THR A 190 -3.18 20.08 -5.65
N ASP A 191 -3.24 19.84 -4.33
CA ASP A 191 -4.40 20.28 -3.54
C ASP A 191 -4.34 21.79 -3.31
N ALA A 192 -5.18 22.53 -4.01
CA ALA A 192 -5.29 23.97 -3.87
C ALA A 192 -6.43 24.40 -2.94
N ARG A 193 -7.17 23.45 -2.34
CA ARG A 193 -8.30 23.79 -1.46
C ARG A 193 -7.82 24.46 -0.16
N PRO A 194 -8.53 25.46 0.38
CA PRO A 194 -8.17 26.14 1.62
C PRO A 194 -8.04 25.19 2.82
N ASP A 195 -8.86 24.14 2.85
CA ASP A 195 -8.93 23.06 3.84
C ASP A 195 -8.29 21.75 3.34
N GLY A 196 -7.55 21.81 2.23
CA GLY A 196 -6.90 20.68 1.56
C GLY A 196 -5.62 20.20 2.25
N ALA A 197 -4.76 19.51 1.50
CA ALA A 197 -3.48 19.05 2.02
C ALA A 197 -2.59 20.22 2.51
N GLY A 198 -2.27 20.21 3.81
CA GLY A 198 -1.39 21.21 4.41
C GLY A 198 0.07 21.10 3.95
N THR A 199 0.85 22.15 4.21
CA THR A 199 2.26 22.28 3.78
C THR A 199 3.12 21.06 4.16
N ALA A 200 2.97 20.54 5.38
CA ALA A 200 3.71 19.36 5.83
C ALA A 200 3.42 18.10 4.98
N ALA A 201 2.16 17.88 4.61
CA ALA A 201 1.78 16.74 3.76
C ALA A 201 2.33 16.88 2.34
N LYS A 202 2.38 18.11 1.81
CA LYS A 202 2.98 18.41 0.50
C LYS A 202 4.50 18.22 0.51
N LEU A 203 5.18 18.68 1.57
CA LEU A 203 6.62 18.47 1.74
C LEU A 203 6.96 16.99 1.89
N ALA A 204 6.18 16.23 2.67
CA ALA A 204 6.36 14.79 2.80
C ALA A 204 6.15 14.06 1.47
N ALA A 205 5.12 14.44 0.71
CA ALA A 205 4.89 13.89 -0.62
C ALA A 205 6.04 14.23 -1.58
N ALA A 206 6.55 15.47 -1.57
CA ALA A 206 7.69 15.87 -2.38
C ALA A 206 8.96 15.09 -2.01
N ALA A 207 9.23 14.91 -0.71
CA ALA A 207 10.34 14.10 -0.23
C ALA A 207 10.23 12.64 -0.66
N ALA A 208 9.02 12.05 -0.64
CA ALA A 208 8.79 10.70 -1.13
C ALA A 208 9.08 10.56 -2.64
N VAL A 209 8.70 11.55 -3.46
CA VAL A 209 9.05 11.59 -4.89
C VAL A 209 10.58 11.66 -5.08
N VAL A 210 11.27 12.49 -4.30
CA VAL A 210 12.74 12.57 -4.35
C VAL A 210 13.37 11.24 -3.96
N GLY A 211 12.87 10.61 -2.89
CA GLY A 211 13.32 9.29 -2.45
C GLY A 211 13.18 8.23 -3.55
N GLU A 212 12.04 8.19 -4.23
CA GLU A 212 11.81 7.30 -5.37
C GLU A 212 12.82 7.54 -6.50
N VAL A 213 13.09 8.79 -6.88
CA VAL A 213 14.08 9.12 -7.93
C VAL A 213 15.51 8.71 -7.54
N VAL A 214 15.85 8.79 -6.25
CA VAL A 214 17.16 8.35 -5.74
C VAL A 214 17.26 6.83 -5.76
N MET A 215 16.21 6.13 -5.34
CA MET A 215 16.16 4.67 -5.34
C MET A 215 16.22 4.10 -6.76
N ASP A 216 15.52 4.72 -7.72
CA ASP A 216 15.49 4.29 -9.12
C ASP A 216 16.86 4.33 -9.82
N LYS A 217 17.82 5.12 -9.30
CA LYS A 217 19.18 5.22 -9.86
C LYS A 217 20.14 4.13 -9.34
N GLN A 218 19.69 3.29 -8.41
CA GLN A 218 20.55 2.25 -7.86
C GLN A 218 20.66 1.05 -8.82
N PRO A 219 21.83 0.39 -8.92
CA PRO A 219 22.02 -0.78 -9.78
C PRO A 219 21.14 -1.98 -9.42
N ALA A 220 20.59 -2.00 -8.19
CA ALA A 220 19.79 -3.09 -7.63
C ALA A 220 18.27 -2.84 -7.68
N THR A 221 17.80 -1.85 -8.45
CA THR A 221 16.37 -1.55 -8.58
C THR A 221 15.63 -2.72 -9.21
N PRO A 222 14.69 -3.37 -8.50
CA PRO A 222 13.96 -4.52 -9.04
C PRO A 222 13.04 -4.13 -10.19
N ASP A 223 12.71 -5.09 -11.06
CA ASP A 223 11.74 -4.86 -12.13
C ASP A 223 10.41 -4.35 -11.58
N ARG A 224 9.81 -3.38 -12.28
CA ARG A 224 8.52 -2.78 -11.89
C ARG A 224 7.35 -3.77 -11.83
N THR A 225 7.47 -4.94 -12.46
CA THR A 225 6.50 -6.05 -12.40
C THR A 225 6.87 -7.11 -11.37
N ALA A 226 7.99 -6.96 -10.67
CA ALA A 226 8.30 -7.82 -9.54
C ALA A 226 7.24 -7.64 -8.44
N PRO A 227 6.95 -8.67 -7.64
CA PRO A 227 5.84 -8.65 -6.68
C PRO A 227 5.82 -7.41 -5.75
N GLY A 228 7.00 -7.00 -5.25
CA GLY A 228 7.14 -5.83 -4.38
C GLY A 228 6.78 -4.49 -5.06
N PRO A 229 7.50 -4.05 -6.10
CA PRO A 229 7.19 -2.83 -6.85
C PRO A 229 5.77 -2.79 -7.43
N LEU A 230 5.27 -3.92 -7.92
CA LEU A 230 3.90 -4.02 -8.43
C LEU A 230 2.89 -3.76 -7.30
N GLY A 231 3.06 -4.41 -6.14
CA GLY A 231 2.22 -4.18 -4.97
C GLY A 231 2.21 -2.72 -4.54
N GLY A 232 3.39 -2.08 -4.50
CA GLY A 232 3.52 -0.65 -4.19
C GLY A 232 2.73 0.26 -5.13
N ARG A 233 2.72 -0.04 -6.44
CA ARG A 233 1.96 0.73 -7.45
C ARG A 233 0.45 0.55 -7.31
N VAL A 234 -0.01 -0.67 -7.02
CA VAL A 234 -1.44 -0.94 -6.79
C VAL A 234 -1.94 -0.20 -5.57
N VAL A 235 -1.18 -0.27 -4.47
CA VAL A 235 -1.48 0.46 -3.22
C VAL A 235 -1.43 1.97 -3.46
N GLY A 236 -0.43 2.45 -4.20
CA GLY A 236 -0.31 3.86 -4.59
C GLY A 236 -1.50 4.34 -5.42
N GLY A 237 -1.91 3.58 -6.44
CA GLY A 237 -3.04 3.90 -7.30
C GLY A 237 -4.36 3.95 -6.53
N PHE A 238 -4.57 2.99 -5.62
CA PHE A 238 -5.69 2.97 -4.69
C PHE A 238 -5.70 4.23 -3.80
N ALA A 239 -4.59 4.52 -3.11
CA ALA A 239 -4.48 5.63 -2.16
C ALA A 239 -4.54 7.01 -2.82
N GLY A 240 -3.97 7.15 -4.02
CA GLY A 240 -4.06 8.36 -4.85
C GLY A 240 -5.50 8.63 -5.25
N ALA A 241 -6.18 7.64 -5.81
CA ALA A 241 -7.59 7.76 -6.20
C ALA A 241 -8.53 7.98 -5.00
N ALA A 242 -8.25 7.37 -3.85
CA ALA A 242 -8.92 7.65 -2.59
C ALA A 242 -8.84 9.13 -2.20
N THR A 243 -7.65 9.71 -2.34
CA THR A 243 -7.38 11.11 -2.05
C THR A 243 -8.11 12.01 -3.05
N LEU A 244 -8.14 11.62 -4.33
CA LEU A 244 -8.89 12.32 -5.36
C LEU A 244 -10.40 12.31 -5.08
N ALA A 245 -10.96 11.20 -4.62
CA ALA A 245 -12.38 11.12 -4.24
C ALA A 245 -12.70 11.97 -3.00
N ALA A 246 -11.79 12.00 -2.02
CA ALA A 246 -11.94 12.84 -0.84
C ALA A 246 -11.97 14.34 -1.19
N ARG A 247 -11.28 14.76 -2.25
CA ARG A 247 -11.36 16.15 -2.76
C ARG A 247 -12.71 16.51 -3.31
N ASP A 248 -13.32 15.56 -4.00
CA ASP A 248 -14.61 15.71 -4.66
C ASP A 248 -15.78 15.51 -3.68
N GLY A 249 -15.49 15.22 -2.40
CA GLY A 249 -16.49 14.93 -1.37
C GLY A 249 -17.22 13.60 -1.58
N SER A 250 -16.74 12.76 -2.51
CA SER A 250 -17.42 11.56 -2.97
C SER A 250 -17.04 10.31 -2.16
N ALA A 251 -17.90 9.29 -2.22
CA ALA A 251 -17.62 7.96 -1.70
C ALA A 251 -16.37 7.36 -2.40
N PRO A 252 -15.42 6.80 -1.65
CA PRO A 252 -14.07 6.61 -2.19
C PRO A 252 -13.84 5.19 -2.76
N THR A 253 -14.81 4.29 -2.60
CA THR A 253 -14.73 2.86 -2.98
C THR A 253 -14.52 2.65 -4.48
N ALA A 254 -15.45 3.10 -5.32
CA ALA A 254 -15.36 2.94 -6.78
C ALA A 254 -14.13 3.68 -7.37
N PRO A 255 -13.83 4.94 -6.98
CA PRO A 255 -12.60 5.63 -7.37
C PRO A 255 -11.34 4.84 -7.05
N ALA A 256 -11.16 4.33 -5.83
CA ALA A 256 -9.92 3.66 -5.47
C ALA A 256 -9.76 2.27 -6.08
N ALA A 257 -10.86 1.54 -6.27
CA ALA A 257 -10.84 0.31 -7.08
C ALA A 257 -10.38 0.62 -8.52
N ALA A 258 -10.92 1.68 -9.13
CA ALA A 258 -10.51 2.12 -10.45
C ALA A 258 -9.03 2.55 -10.50
N GLY A 259 -8.53 3.24 -9.47
CA GLY A 259 -7.11 3.59 -9.35
C GLY A 259 -6.19 2.38 -9.23
N ALA A 260 -6.56 1.38 -8.42
CA ALA A 260 -5.82 0.12 -8.31
C ALA A 260 -5.78 -0.64 -9.65
N LEU A 261 -6.93 -0.75 -10.33
CA LEU A 261 -7.05 -1.42 -11.63
C LEU A 261 -6.26 -0.69 -12.72
N GLY A 262 -6.27 0.65 -12.73
CA GLY A 262 -5.45 1.44 -13.64
C GLY A 262 -3.95 1.19 -13.41
N ALA A 263 -3.52 1.12 -12.16
CA ALA A 263 -2.11 0.86 -11.83
C ALA A 263 -1.67 -0.53 -12.29
N LEU A 264 -2.50 -1.56 -12.10
CA LEU A 264 -2.27 -2.89 -12.65
C LEU A 264 -2.18 -2.85 -14.18
N ALA A 265 -3.19 -2.28 -14.85
CA ALA A 265 -3.27 -2.24 -16.31
C ALA A 265 -2.04 -1.56 -16.93
N SER A 266 -1.59 -0.42 -16.39
CA SER A 266 -0.42 0.27 -16.91
C SER A 266 0.90 -0.40 -16.55
N SER A 267 1.00 -1.13 -15.42
CA SER A 267 2.24 -1.84 -15.06
C SER A 267 2.55 -2.94 -16.07
N PHE A 268 1.54 -3.68 -16.54
CA PHE A 268 1.69 -4.68 -17.59
C PHE A 268 1.70 -4.06 -19.01
N GLY A 269 0.88 -3.02 -19.24
CA GLY A 269 0.83 -2.32 -20.52
C GLY A 269 2.14 -1.63 -20.88
N GLY A 270 2.81 -1.01 -19.91
CA GLY A 270 4.14 -0.42 -20.09
C GLY A 270 5.18 -1.46 -20.48
N LEU A 271 5.14 -2.65 -19.86
CA LEU A 271 6.05 -3.75 -20.23
C LEU A 271 5.83 -4.21 -21.67
N ALA A 272 4.57 -4.35 -22.09
CA ALA A 272 4.23 -4.69 -23.47
C ALA A 272 4.69 -3.59 -24.45
N TRP A 273 4.51 -2.32 -24.11
CA TRP A 273 5.00 -1.17 -24.89
C TRP A 273 6.51 -1.21 -25.08
N ARG A 274 7.28 -1.42 -24.01
CA ARG A 274 8.75 -1.50 -24.08
C ARG A 274 9.22 -2.63 -24.99
N ARG A 275 8.62 -3.81 -24.86
CA ARG A 275 8.91 -4.98 -25.72
C ARG A 275 8.55 -4.73 -27.18
N TYR A 276 7.45 -4.03 -27.43
CA TYR A 276 7.04 -3.65 -28.76
C TYR A 276 7.99 -2.61 -29.38
N ALA A 277 8.35 -1.57 -28.63
CA ALA A 277 9.22 -0.50 -29.10
C ALA A 277 10.65 -0.98 -29.39
N SER A 278 11.18 -1.93 -28.61
CA SER A 278 12.49 -2.53 -28.86
C SER A 278 12.52 -3.44 -30.10
N SER A 279 11.36 -3.95 -30.54
CA SER A 279 11.24 -4.82 -31.73
C SER A 279 11.16 -4.07 -33.06
N ARG A 280 10.98 -2.74 -33.05
CA ARG A 280 10.87 -1.92 -34.27
C ARG A 280 12.17 -1.24 -34.65
N ARG A 281 12.28 -0.83 -35.93
CA ARG A 281 13.30 0.11 -36.44
C ARG A 281 12.63 1.45 -36.79
N GLY A 282 13.15 2.57 -36.29
CA GLY A 282 12.59 3.92 -36.49
C GLY A 282 13.04 4.94 -35.42
N PRO A 283 12.59 6.20 -35.49
CA PRO A 283 13.03 7.26 -34.56
C PRO A 283 12.56 7.08 -33.10
N PHE A 284 11.61 6.17 -32.86
CA PHE A 284 11.18 5.73 -31.53
C PHE A 284 11.72 4.34 -31.15
N ALA A 285 12.59 3.76 -31.98
CA ALA A 285 13.25 2.50 -31.67
C ALA A 285 14.41 2.76 -30.70
N GLY A 286 14.39 2.06 -29.58
CA GLY A 286 15.39 2.17 -28.52
C GLY A 286 14.77 2.45 -27.15
N ASP A 287 15.47 2.04 -26.11
CA ASP A 287 14.96 2.08 -24.74
C ASP A 287 14.77 3.52 -24.23
N LEU A 288 15.60 4.47 -24.66
CA LEU A 288 15.51 5.86 -24.18
C LEU A 288 14.30 6.62 -24.78
N PRO A 289 14.05 6.64 -26.11
CA PRO A 289 12.84 7.26 -26.66
C PRO A 289 11.55 6.65 -26.14
N ALA A 290 11.49 5.32 -26.02
CA ALA A 290 10.32 4.62 -25.49
C ALA A 290 10.04 4.99 -24.01
N ALA A 291 11.10 5.22 -23.22
CA ALA A 291 10.97 5.71 -21.83
C ALA A 291 10.38 7.10 -21.75
N LEU A 292 10.90 8.02 -22.55
CA LEU A 292 10.45 9.42 -22.53
C LEU A 292 8.98 9.55 -22.95
N VAL A 293 8.55 8.76 -23.93
CA VAL A 293 7.12 8.71 -24.34
C VAL A 293 6.25 8.18 -23.21
N GLU A 294 6.66 7.08 -22.57
CA GLU A 294 5.93 6.47 -21.46
C GLU A 294 5.81 7.43 -20.26
N ASP A 295 6.89 8.13 -19.92
CA ASP A 295 6.91 9.15 -18.86
C ASP A 295 6.03 10.34 -19.19
N GLY A 296 6.12 10.85 -20.43
CA GLY A 296 5.29 11.95 -20.91
C GLY A 296 3.80 11.62 -20.83
N VAL A 297 3.42 10.43 -21.30
CA VAL A 297 2.03 9.94 -21.20
C VAL A 297 1.60 9.82 -19.73
N SER A 298 2.43 9.27 -18.87
CA SER A 298 2.12 9.11 -17.44
C SER A 298 1.87 10.46 -16.76
N VAL A 299 2.71 11.46 -17.03
CA VAL A 299 2.54 12.83 -16.50
C VAL A 299 1.25 13.47 -17.02
N VAL A 300 0.96 13.35 -18.33
CA VAL A 300 -0.28 13.88 -18.91
C VAL A 300 -1.51 13.24 -18.28
N LEU A 301 -1.51 11.93 -18.07
CA LEU A 301 -2.59 11.20 -17.40
C LEU A 301 -2.81 11.71 -15.96
N ALA A 302 -1.73 11.90 -15.19
CA ALA A 302 -1.81 12.44 -13.83
C ALA A 302 -2.38 13.87 -13.82
N LEU A 303 -1.97 14.72 -14.76
CA LEU A 303 -2.48 16.08 -14.91
C LEU A 303 -3.97 16.08 -15.26
N VAL A 304 -4.39 15.29 -16.25
CA VAL A 304 -5.81 15.16 -16.64
C VAL A 304 -6.66 14.63 -15.46
N ALA A 305 -6.11 13.69 -14.69
CA ALA A 305 -6.80 13.16 -13.52
C ALA A 305 -6.92 14.20 -12.39
N CYS A 306 -5.89 15.00 -12.13
CA CYS A 306 -5.83 15.86 -10.93
C CYS A 306 -6.27 17.30 -11.17
N LEU A 307 -6.15 17.84 -12.39
CA LEU A 307 -6.55 19.21 -12.69
C LEU A 307 -8.07 19.37 -12.58
N PRO A 308 -8.56 20.48 -11.98
CA PRO A 308 -9.99 20.73 -11.91
C PRO A 308 -10.59 20.74 -13.31
N GLY A 309 -11.61 19.91 -13.55
CA GLY A 309 -12.41 20.05 -14.75
C GLY A 309 -13.05 21.44 -14.77
N ARG A 310 -13.20 22.04 -15.96
CA ARG A 310 -14.00 23.26 -16.18
C ARG A 310 -15.47 22.99 -15.84
N ARG A 311 -15.83 22.86 -14.56
CA ARG A 311 -17.21 22.90 -14.10
C ARG A 311 -17.47 24.32 -13.64
N GLY A 312 -18.25 25.03 -14.47
CA GLY A 312 -18.70 26.39 -14.20
C GLY A 312 -19.25 26.50 -12.80
N GLN A 313 -18.93 27.62 -12.16
CA GLN A 313 -19.53 28.07 -10.92
C GLN A 313 -21.04 27.81 -11.02
N ARG A 314 -21.56 26.84 -10.27
CA ARG A 314 -22.98 26.88 -9.90
C ARG A 314 -23.07 28.04 -8.94
N VAL A 315 -23.36 29.21 -9.50
CA VAL A 315 -23.82 30.37 -8.74
C VAL A 315 -25.00 29.86 -7.91
N ALA A 316 -24.83 29.85 -6.60
CA ALA A 316 -25.95 29.67 -5.69
C ALA A 316 -26.86 30.87 -5.93
N VAL A 317 -27.94 30.66 -6.70
CA VAL A 317 -29.05 31.59 -6.72
C VAL A 317 -29.71 31.43 -5.36
N VAL A 318 -29.39 32.35 -4.46
CA VAL A 318 -30.17 32.59 -3.25
C VAL A 318 -31.44 33.29 -3.73
N GLY A 319 -32.53 32.53 -3.80
CA GLY A 319 -33.89 33.04 -3.89
C GLY A 319 -34.56 32.95 -2.53
#